data_AF-A0A1Q7C9W4-F1
#
_entry.id   AF-A0A1Q7C9W4-F1
#
_cell.length_a   1.000
_cell.length_b   1.000
_cell.length_c   1.000
_cell.angle_alpha   90.00
_cell.angle_beta   90.00
_cell.angle_gamma   90.00
#
_symmetry.space_group_name_H-M   'P 1'
#
loop_
_entity.id
_entity.type
_entity.pdbx_description
1 polymer ?
#
loop_
_entity_poly.entity_id
_entity_poly.type
_entity_poly.pdbx_seq_one_letter_code
_entity_poly.pdbx_strand_id
1 'polypeptide(L)'
;MLETRRVFILAMAGVAGFLAAKEGWLFAQYPPTPPPPPQPAETPNPAEMHSNPQAMAAAKRARMQQDEKEFREGVERLYQLSGELREEVQKTATTEVLSVRMVKKTEEIEKLAKLLKNKAKGG
;
A
#
# COMPACT_ATOMS: atom_id res chain seq x y z
N MET A 1 11.13 -29.90 14.23
CA MET A 1 11.76 -30.63 13.11
C MET A 1 10.81 -31.78 12.79
N LEU A 2 9.96 -31.62 11.77
CA LEU A 2 10.20 -31.89 10.33
C LEU A 2 9.70 -33.28 9.84
N GLU A 3 8.72 -33.93 10.47
CA GLU A 3 8.27 -35.26 10.00
C GLU A 3 6.78 -35.44 9.65
N THR A 4 5.96 -34.38 9.54
CA THR A 4 4.52 -34.57 9.25
C THR A 4 4.06 -34.07 7.87
N ARG A 5 4.99 -33.76 6.95
CA ARG A 5 4.67 -33.15 5.64
C ARG A 5 4.80 -34.10 4.42
N ARG A 6 4.94 -35.41 4.62
CA ARG A 6 5.22 -36.37 3.53
C ARG A 6 4.13 -37.40 3.23
N VAL A 7 2.96 -37.33 3.88
CA VAL A 7 1.92 -38.38 3.74
C VAL A 7 0.61 -37.86 3.16
N PHE A 8 0.58 -36.66 2.56
CA PHE A 8 -0.66 -36.11 1.98
C PHE A 8 -0.56 -35.64 0.53
N ILE A 9 0.45 -36.10 -0.22
CA ILE A 9 0.51 -35.94 -1.67
C ILE A 9 0.58 -37.34 -2.28
N LEU A 10 -0.58 -38.00 -2.50
CA LEU A 10 -0.60 -39.20 -3.37
C LEU A 10 -1.95 -39.70 -3.94
N ALA A 11 -3.03 -38.91 -4.08
CA ALA A 11 -4.18 -39.39 -4.87
C ALA A 11 -5.00 -38.17 -5.34
N MET A 12 -5.27 -37.95 -6.63
CA MET A 12 -6.12 -38.78 -7.47
C MET A 12 -5.88 -38.49 -8.96
N ALA A 13 -5.93 -39.53 -9.78
CA ALA A 13 -5.75 -39.53 -11.22
C ALA A 13 -7.08 -39.37 -11.99
N GLY A 14 -7.00 -38.57 -13.06
CA GLY A 14 -7.67 -38.58 -14.37
C GLY A 14 -9.09 -39.12 -14.61
N VAL A 15 -9.87 -38.36 -15.42
CA VAL A 15 -10.73 -38.87 -16.51
C VAL A 15 -10.76 -37.84 -17.66
N ALA A 16 -10.60 -38.34 -18.89
CA ALA A 16 -10.61 -37.61 -20.16
C ALA A 16 -12.02 -37.44 -20.76
N GLY A 17 -12.20 -36.52 -21.72
CA GLY A 17 -13.41 -36.46 -22.53
C GLY A 17 -13.39 -35.38 -23.62
N PHE A 18 -12.97 -35.75 -24.82
CA PHE A 18 -13.18 -35.03 -26.09
C PHE A 18 -14.67 -34.94 -26.42
N LEU A 19 -15.13 -33.83 -27.00
CA LEU A 19 -16.22 -33.81 -28.00
C LEU A 19 -16.21 -32.50 -28.79
N ALA A 20 -15.71 -32.60 -30.02
CA ALA A 20 -15.90 -31.65 -31.09
C ALA A 20 -17.15 -32.04 -31.89
N ALA A 21 -18.05 -31.09 -32.14
CA ALA A 21 -19.03 -31.06 -33.24
C ALA A 21 -19.52 -29.58 -33.34
N LYS A 22 -19.29 -28.80 -34.42
CA LYS A 22 -19.92 -28.85 -35.77
C LYS A 22 -21.47 -28.89 -35.63
N GLU A 23 -22.31 -27.96 -36.11
CA GLU A 23 -22.33 -27.05 -37.27
C GLU A 23 -23.39 -25.94 -37.04
N GLY A 24 -23.39 -24.89 -37.87
CA GLY A 24 -24.57 -24.01 -38.01
C GLY A 24 -24.29 -22.73 -38.77
N TRP A 25 -24.31 -22.80 -40.09
CA TRP A 25 -24.20 -21.66 -41.01
C TRP A 25 -25.43 -20.75 -40.94
N LEU A 26 -25.24 -19.45 -40.73
CA LEU A 26 -26.14 -18.41 -41.27
C LEU A 26 -25.27 -17.22 -41.73
N PHE A 27 -25.04 -17.15 -43.04
CA PHE A 27 -24.50 -15.99 -43.72
C PHE A 27 -25.54 -14.87 -43.71
N ALA A 28 -25.33 -13.84 -42.90
CA ALA A 28 -25.94 -12.53 -43.09
C ALA A 28 -24.84 -11.58 -43.59
N GLN A 29 -24.85 -11.25 -44.88
CA GLN A 29 -23.93 -10.27 -45.45
C GLN A 29 -24.35 -8.86 -44.99
N TYR A 30 -23.62 -8.31 -44.02
CA TYR A 30 -23.64 -6.87 -43.76
C TYR A 30 -22.65 -6.17 -44.72
N PRO A 31 -23.02 -5.04 -45.34
CA PRO A 31 -22.06 -4.25 -46.13
C PRO A 31 -20.94 -3.72 -45.20
N PRO A 32 -19.68 -3.65 -45.67
CA PRO A 32 -18.59 -3.13 -44.86
C PRO A 32 -18.78 -1.64 -44.61
N THR A 33 -18.84 -1.24 -43.33
CA THR A 33 -18.77 0.16 -42.94
C THR A 33 -17.35 0.69 -43.21
N PRO A 34 -17.20 1.89 -43.81
CA PRO A 34 -15.88 2.49 -43.99
C PRO A 34 -15.27 2.83 -42.61
N PRO A 35 -13.93 2.72 -42.46
CA PRO A 35 -13.27 3.07 -41.21
C PRO A 35 -13.45 4.58 -40.92
N PRO A 36 -13.60 4.96 -39.64
CA PRO A 36 -13.65 6.37 -39.26
C PRO A 36 -12.34 7.10 -39.65
N PRO A 37 -12.39 8.40 -39.95
CA PRO A 37 -11.19 9.17 -40.26
C PRO A 37 -10.20 9.14 -39.09
N PRO A 38 -8.89 9.15 -39.35
CA PRO A 38 -7.88 9.17 -38.29
C PRO A 38 -8.08 10.44 -37.46
N GLN A 39 -8.36 10.26 -36.17
CA GLN A 39 -8.35 11.35 -35.21
C GLN A 39 -6.91 11.86 -35.09
N PRO A 40 -6.66 13.18 -35.06
CA PRO A 40 -5.34 13.70 -34.72
C PRO A 40 -4.94 13.11 -33.37
N ALA A 41 -3.83 12.37 -33.35
CA ALA A 41 -3.21 11.96 -32.11
C ALA A 41 -2.64 13.22 -31.45
N GLU A 42 -3.45 13.92 -30.66
CA GLU A 42 -2.94 14.79 -29.59
C GLU A 42 -2.33 13.88 -28.52
N THR A 43 -1.24 13.20 -28.84
CA THR A 43 -0.31 12.72 -27.83
C THR A 43 0.51 13.94 -27.44
N PRO A 44 0.34 14.50 -26.23
CA PRO A 44 1.21 15.57 -25.78
C PRO A 44 2.65 15.05 -25.85
N ASN A 45 3.51 15.81 -26.53
CA ASN A 45 4.91 15.45 -26.67
C ASN A 45 5.51 15.31 -25.26
N PRO A 46 6.09 14.16 -24.87
CA PRO A 46 6.67 13.98 -23.52
C PRO A 46 7.73 15.02 -23.17
N ALA A 47 8.31 15.67 -24.18
CA ALA A 47 9.24 16.77 -24.05
C ALA A 47 8.60 18.09 -23.57
N GLU A 48 7.27 18.27 -23.62
CA GLU A 48 6.61 19.49 -23.12
C GLU A 48 6.25 19.40 -21.62
N MET A 49 6.41 18.23 -21.00
CA MET A 49 6.33 18.05 -19.54
C MET A 49 7.62 18.50 -18.81
N HIS A 50 8.36 19.47 -19.37
CA HIS A 50 9.37 20.19 -18.59
C HIS A 50 8.68 21.03 -17.51
N SER A 51 8.40 20.35 -16.40
CA SER A 51 7.96 20.95 -15.14
C SER A 51 8.85 22.16 -14.85
N ASN A 52 8.27 23.36 -14.84
CA ASN A 52 9.00 24.59 -14.53
C ASN A 52 9.89 24.33 -13.28
N PRO A 53 11.23 24.42 -13.38
CA PRO A 53 12.12 24.13 -12.26
C PRO A 53 11.78 24.93 -10.99
N GLN A 54 11.24 26.13 -11.16
CA GLN A 54 10.77 26.97 -10.05
C GLN A 54 9.52 26.39 -9.37
N ALA A 55 8.59 25.83 -10.14
CA ALA A 55 7.40 25.16 -9.60
C ALA A 55 7.78 23.88 -8.82
N MET A 56 8.73 23.08 -9.33
CA MET A 56 9.25 21.91 -8.59
C MET A 56 9.97 22.31 -7.31
N ALA A 57 10.79 23.38 -7.35
CA ALA A 57 11.45 23.89 -6.16
C ALA A 57 10.45 24.40 -5.10
N ALA A 58 9.41 25.11 -5.52
CA ALA A 58 8.33 25.56 -4.64
C ALA A 58 7.58 24.38 -4.01
N ALA A 59 7.21 23.37 -4.81
CA ALA A 59 6.54 22.16 -4.31
C ALA A 59 7.40 21.38 -3.30
N LYS A 60 8.72 21.28 -3.55
CA LYS A 60 9.67 20.66 -2.61
C LYS A 60 9.74 21.42 -1.28
N ARG A 61 9.79 22.76 -1.31
CA ARG A 61 9.78 23.58 -0.08
C ARG A 61 8.48 23.42 0.69
N ALA A 62 7.33 23.41 0.01
CA ALA A 62 6.04 23.21 0.65
C ALA A 62 5.95 21.84 1.36
N ARG A 63 6.43 20.77 0.70
CA ARG A 63 6.52 19.44 1.33
C ARG A 63 7.43 19.43 2.56
N MET A 64 8.60 20.06 2.48
CA MET A 64 9.51 20.15 3.63
C MET A 64 8.89 20.87 4.83
N GLN A 65 8.15 21.95 4.60
CA GLN A 65 7.44 22.66 5.66
C GLN A 65 6.32 21.82 6.27
N GLN A 66 5.58 21.08 5.45
CA GLN A 66 4.56 20.15 5.91
C GLN A 66 5.17 19.02 6.75
N ASP A 67 6.25 18.41 6.28
CA ASP A 67 6.95 17.35 7.01
C ASP A 67 7.51 17.85 8.35
N GLU A 68 8.02 19.08 8.42
CA GLU A 68 8.46 19.70 9.68
C GLU A 68 7.30 19.86 10.66
N LYS A 69 6.14 20.36 10.19
CA LYS A 69 4.96 20.53 11.03
C LYS A 69 4.48 19.18 11.58
N GLU A 70 4.34 18.19 10.71
CA GLU A 70 3.90 16.84 11.08
C GLU A 70 4.93 16.16 11.99
N PHE A 71 6.23 16.43 11.82
CA PHE A 71 7.27 15.94 12.71
C PHE A 71 7.11 16.51 14.13
N ARG A 72 6.90 17.83 14.25
CA ARG A 72 6.67 18.49 15.56
C ARG A 72 5.43 17.94 16.25
N GLU A 73 4.32 17.81 15.53
CA GLU A 73 3.08 17.21 16.04
C GLU A 73 3.28 15.75 16.47
N GLY A 74 4.02 14.97 15.69
CA GLY A 74 4.32 13.59 16.02
C GLY A 74 5.22 13.45 17.26
N VAL A 75 6.17 14.37 17.48
CA VAL A 75 6.99 14.38 18.72
C VAL A 75 6.12 14.68 19.94
N GLU A 76 5.20 15.65 19.84
CA GLU A 76 4.24 15.94 20.92
C GLU A 76 3.38 14.72 21.23
N ARG A 77 2.88 14.03 20.19
CA ARG A 77 2.10 12.80 20.37
C ARG A 77 2.91 11.67 21.00
N LEU A 78 4.20 11.57 20.66
CA LEU A 78 5.12 10.58 21.25
C LEU A 78 5.32 10.84 22.75
N TYR A 79 5.46 12.11 23.13
CA TYR A 79 5.55 12.53 24.52
C TYR A 79 4.28 12.14 25.30
N GLN A 80 3.10 12.44 24.77
CA GLN A 80 1.82 12.08 25.37
C GLN A 80 1.67 10.57 25.59
N LEU A 81 1.88 9.76 24.55
CA LEU A 81 1.75 8.30 24.64
C LEU A 81 2.73 7.70 25.65
N SER A 82 3.95 8.23 25.70
CA SER A 82 4.97 7.80 26.67
C SER A 82 4.55 8.15 28.11
N GLY A 83 3.95 9.33 28.31
CA GLY A 83 3.37 9.74 29.59
C GLY A 83 2.22 8.81 30.03
N GLU A 84 1.27 8.54 29.13
CA GLU A 84 0.16 7.62 29.41
C GLU A 84 0.63 6.20 29.76
N LEU A 85 1.62 5.68 29.02
CA LEU A 85 2.21 4.37 29.32
C LEU A 85 2.87 4.36 30.70
N ARG A 86 3.62 5.41 31.05
CA ARG A 86 4.24 5.54 32.38
C ARG A 86 3.17 5.54 33.48
N GLU A 87 2.09 6.29 33.31
CA GLU A 87 0.99 6.30 34.29
C GLU A 87 0.35 4.93 34.45
N GLU A 88 0.15 4.19 33.35
CA GLU A 88 -0.38 2.83 33.41
C GLU A 88 0.57 1.90 34.15
N VAL A 89 1.87 1.95 33.87
CA VAL A 89 2.88 1.17 34.62
C VAL A 89 2.82 1.49 36.11
N GLN A 90 2.72 2.76 36.49
CA GLN A 90 2.65 3.17 37.90
C GLN A 90 1.37 2.67 38.60
N LYS A 91 0.24 2.66 37.90
CA LYS A 91 -1.03 2.11 38.42
C LYS A 91 -0.99 0.59 38.55
N THR A 92 -0.20 -0.08 37.71
CA THR A 92 -0.11 -1.53 37.57
C THR A 92 1.05 -2.14 38.38
N ALA A 93 1.68 -1.38 39.28
CA ALA A 93 2.91 -1.76 40.01
C ALA A 93 2.87 -3.09 40.79
N THR A 94 1.68 -3.66 41.07
CA THR A 94 1.50 -4.89 41.86
C THR A 94 1.17 -6.14 41.05
N THR A 95 1.00 -6.04 39.72
CA THR A 95 0.67 -7.22 38.88
C THR A 95 1.89 -7.77 38.16
N GLU A 96 2.09 -9.09 38.21
CA GLU A 96 3.20 -9.77 37.52
C GLU A 96 3.10 -9.76 35.98
N VAL A 97 1.93 -9.40 35.42
CA VAL A 97 1.67 -9.42 33.98
C VAL A 97 1.23 -8.04 33.49
N LEU A 98 1.90 -7.52 32.46
CA LEU A 98 1.54 -6.26 31.81
C LEU A 98 0.21 -6.39 31.05
N SER A 99 -0.63 -5.36 31.13
CA SER A 99 -1.92 -5.39 30.43
C SER A 99 -1.75 -5.35 28.91
N VAL A 100 -2.68 -5.98 28.18
CA VAL A 100 -2.74 -5.92 26.70
C VAL A 100 -2.80 -4.47 26.19
N ARG A 101 -3.42 -3.57 26.96
CA ARG A 101 -3.49 -2.14 26.64
C ARG A 101 -2.11 -1.49 26.62
N MET A 102 -1.25 -1.82 27.58
CA MET A 102 0.11 -1.28 27.65
C MET A 102 0.96 -1.78 26.48
N VAL A 103 0.81 -3.06 26.10
CA VAL A 103 1.49 -3.61 24.90
C VAL A 103 1.06 -2.84 23.64
N LYS A 104 -0.24 -2.61 23.46
CA LYS A 104 -0.74 -1.81 22.31
C LYS A 104 -0.18 -0.40 22.30
N LYS A 105 -0.09 0.28 23.46
CA LYS A 105 0.56 1.58 23.55
C LYS A 105 2.03 1.54 23.13
N THR A 106 2.77 0.51 23.54
CA THR A 106 4.18 0.36 23.12
C THR A 106 4.31 0.18 21.61
N GLU A 107 3.41 -0.57 20.97
CA GLU A 107 3.39 -0.70 19.50
C GLU A 107 3.06 0.63 18.80
N GLU A 108 2.14 1.43 19.35
CA GLU A 108 1.81 2.75 18.83
C GLU A 108 3.02 3.71 18.93
N ILE A 109 3.72 3.70 20.07
CA ILE A 109 4.96 4.45 20.27
C ILE A 109 6.02 4.02 19.25
N GLU A 110 6.20 2.71 19.04
CA GLU A 110 7.18 2.20 18.06
C GLU A 110 6.85 2.66 16.63
N LYS A 111 5.58 2.55 16.22
CA LYS A 111 5.11 3.00 14.90
C LYS A 111 5.36 4.48 14.71
N LEU A 112 5.00 5.30 15.70
CA LEU A 112 5.19 6.74 15.64
C LEU A 112 6.67 7.13 15.59
N ALA A 113 7.52 6.48 16.38
CA ALA A 113 8.97 6.69 16.36
C ALA A 113 9.58 6.32 14.99
N LYS A 114 9.13 5.23 14.37
CA LYS A 114 9.56 4.84 13.01
C LYS A 114 9.13 5.87 11.96
N LEU A 115 7.89 6.36 12.04
CA LEU A 115 7.39 7.41 11.13
C LEU A 115 8.20 8.70 11.27
N LEU A 116 8.46 9.15 12.50
CA LEU A 116 9.29 10.32 12.76
C LEU A 116 10.72 10.17 12.23
N LYS A 117 11.34 8.99 12.43
CA LYS A 117 12.66 8.70 11.86
C LYS A 117 12.68 8.84 10.35
N ASN A 118 11.63 8.37 9.67
CA ASN A 118 11.54 8.45 8.21
C ASN A 118 11.35 9.91 7.75
N LYS A 119 10.48 10.68 8.43
CA LYS A 119 10.30 12.11 8.14
C LYS A 119 11.57 12.93 8.37
N ALA A 120 12.31 12.67 9.44
CA ALA A 120 13.57 13.35 9.73
C ALA A 120 14.65 13.14 8.66
N LYS A 121 14.61 12.01 7.94
CA LYS A 121 15.53 11.74 6.82
C LYS A 121 15.16 12.49 5.54
N GLY A 122 14.06 13.24 5.54
CA GLY A 122 13.61 14.03 4.40
C GLY A 122 12.62 13.33 3.49
N GLY A 123 11.96 12.24 3.95
CA GLY A 123 10.79 11.63 3.30
C GLY A 123 11.02 11.14 1.88
#